data_AF-A0A0K2TYT8-F1
#
_entry.id   AF-A0A0K2TYT8-F1
#
_cell.length_a   1.000
_cell.length_b   1.000
_cell.length_c   1.000
_cell.angle_alpha   90.00
_cell.angle_beta   90.00
_cell.angle_gamma   90.00
#
_symmetry.space_group_name_H-M   'P 1'
#
loop_
_entity.id
_entity.type
_entity.pdbx_description
1 polymer ?
#
loop_
_entity_poly.entity_id
_entity_poly.type
_entity_poly.pdbx_seq_one_letter_code
_entity_poly.pdbx_strand_id
1 'polypeptide(L)'
;EHQDRFVEALKVHPLFDPKNLKNDFALLFMEEDFKLAPHVDTICLPDNLAGINSYDQEDCFATGWVNMDMVNATECERRLRRTRLGVDFELDKSFVCAGGEKDRDTCKGDGGGPLVCPLHREGSGDGYGVVQPHKYIQAGIIAWGIDCGVEGNPGVYANVADGLCFIDWATQCQTGIPQYFNITGCENWASHQIESIKYKIHEYQKKLNYITKDGSGTKSNIRNLHRRINKEKKRLEGFEEEQSICIAASGYVEINTDILGTDGRLINDNSSEENSSEEDSDGVYEDKDQNGGKYHPEPIVDEPIASGY
;
A
#
# COMPACT_ATOMS: atom_id res chain seq x y z
N GLU A 1 -15.88 -1.34 28.07
CA GLU A 1 -16.51 -0.09 27.59
C GLU A 1 -16.20 0.03 26.10
N HIS A 2 -16.94 0.81 25.32
CA HIS A 2 -16.58 1.11 23.93
C HIS A 2 -16.29 2.60 23.81
N GLN A 3 -15.59 3.01 22.75
CA GLN A 3 -15.33 4.41 22.44
C GLN A 3 -15.93 4.73 21.07
N ASP A 4 -16.63 5.85 20.97
CA ASP A 4 -17.15 6.38 19.69
C ASP A 4 -16.40 7.66 19.32
N ARG A 5 -16.18 7.88 18.02
CA ARG A 5 -15.55 9.08 17.45
C ARG A 5 -16.25 9.49 16.16
N PHE A 6 -16.27 10.79 15.89
CA PHE A 6 -16.69 11.31 14.59
C PHE A 6 -15.55 11.21 13.58
N VAL A 7 -15.92 10.99 12.32
CA VAL A 7 -14.99 11.00 11.19
C VAL A 7 -14.85 12.44 10.71
N GLU A 8 -13.63 12.99 10.79
CA GLU A 8 -13.28 14.30 10.25
C GLU A 8 -13.12 14.25 8.73
N ALA A 9 -12.44 13.21 8.22
CA ALA A 9 -12.17 13.07 6.80
C ALA A 9 -12.25 11.62 6.32
N LEU A 10 -12.76 11.44 5.10
CA LEU A 10 -12.79 10.18 4.37
C LEU A 10 -11.92 10.35 3.12
N LYS A 11 -10.94 9.46 2.93
CA LYS A 11 -10.12 9.38 1.72
C LYS A 11 -10.37 8.05 1.03
N VAL A 12 -10.94 8.09 -0.17
CA VAL A 12 -11.20 6.89 -0.98
C VAL A 12 -10.07 6.75 -2.00
N HIS A 13 -9.62 5.53 -2.26
CA HIS A 13 -8.57 5.30 -3.24
C HIS A 13 -8.97 5.88 -4.62
N PRO A 14 -8.20 6.81 -5.22
CA PRO A 14 -8.63 7.52 -6.43
C PRO A 14 -8.85 6.61 -7.65
N LEU A 15 -8.15 5.47 -7.67
CA LEU A 15 -8.32 4.42 -8.69
C LEU A 15 -9.36 3.35 -8.36
N PHE A 16 -10.15 3.49 -7.30
CA PHE A 16 -11.23 2.57 -6.97
C PHE A 16 -12.18 2.40 -8.17
N ASP A 17 -12.51 1.14 -8.50
CA ASP A 17 -13.45 0.84 -9.58
C ASP A 17 -14.66 0.06 -9.04
N PRO A 18 -15.82 0.73 -8.84
CA PRO A 18 -16.99 0.11 -8.22
C PRO A 18 -17.61 -1.01 -9.08
N LYS A 19 -17.15 -1.21 -10.32
CA LYS A 19 -17.65 -2.28 -11.19
C LYS A 19 -17.04 -3.65 -10.86
N ASN A 20 -15.81 -3.66 -10.36
CA ASN A 20 -15.06 -4.89 -10.09
C ASN A 20 -14.30 -4.83 -8.76
N LEU A 21 -14.52 -3.78 -7.97
CA LEU A 21 -13.95 -3.54 -6.65
C LEU A 21 -12.41 -3.46 -6.64
N LYS A 22 -11.77 -3.17 -7.78
CA LYS A 22 -10.31 -2.98 -7.80
C LYS A 22 -9.95 -1.76 -6.94
N ASN A 23 -8.86 -1.88 -6.19
CA ASN A 23 -8.40 -0.86 -5.24
C ASN A 23 -9.47 -0.48 -4.20
N ASP A 24 -10.14 -1.47 -3.60
CA ASP A 24 -11.19 -1.28 -2.59
C ASP A 24 -10.61 -0.83 -1.24
N PHE A 25 -10.20 0.44 -1.17
CA PHE A 25 -9.59 1.05 0.00
C PHE A 25 -10.23 2.39 0.31
N ALA A 26 -10.44 2.64 1.61
CA ALA A 26 -10.74 3.94 2.16
C ALA A 26 -10.05 4.12 3.51
N LEU A 27 -9.62 5.34 3.80
CA LEU A 27 -9.13 5.76 5.11
C LEU A 27 -10.15 6.68 5.77
N LEU A 28 -10.37 6.46 7.06
CA LEU A 28 -11.19 7.31 7.91
C LEU A 28 -10.27 7.98 8.93
N PHE A 29 -10.28 9.31 8.96
CA PHE A 29 -9.55 10.10 9.93
C PHE A 29 -10.54 10.61 10.97
N MET A 30 -10.23 10.38 12.24
CA MET A 30 -11.12 10.71 13.35
C MET A 30 -10.89 12.16 13.81
N GLU A 31 -11.93 12.83 14.29
CA GLU A 31 -11.80 14.17 14.91
C GLU A 31 -10.96 14.16 16.19
N GLU A 32 -10.95 13.02 16.91
CA GLU A 32 -10.15 12.83 18.11
C GLU A 32 -9.56 11.41 18.17
N ASP A 33 -8.35 11.30 18.71
CA ASP A 33 -7.67 10.01 18.89
C ASP A 33 -8.44 9.08 19.83
N PHE A 34 -8.33 7.78 19.55
CA PHE A 34 -8.74 6.74 20.49
C PHE A 34 -7.73 6.61 21.62
N LYS A 35 -8.23 6.38 22.84
CA LYS A 35 -7.35 6.07 23.98
C LYS A 35 -7.08 4.58 23.97
N LEU A 36 -5.81 4.19 23.84
CA LEU A 36 -5.40 2.79 23.89
C LEU A 36 -5.81 2.16 25.23
N ALA A 37 -6.32 0.94 25.15
CA ALA A 37 -6.80 0.16 26.28
C ALA A 37 -6.68 -1.33 25.94
N PRO A 38 -6.80 -2.26 26.90
CA PRO A 38 -6.71 -3.70 26.61
C PRO A 38 -7.69 -4.24 25.54
N HIS A 39 -8.71 -3.46 25.17
CA HIS A 39 -9.72 -3.79 24.16
C HIS A 39 -9.72 -2.80 22.97
N VAL A 40 -8.77 -1.86 22.94
CA VAL A 40 -8.58 -0.86 21.87
C VAL A 40 -7.09 -0.75 21.58
N ASP A 41 -6.67 -1.35 20.48
CA ASP A 41 -5.28 -1.34 20.03
C ASP A 41 -5.22 -1.25 18.50
N THR A 42 -4.01 -0.99 17.99
CA THR A 42 -3.71 -0.86 16.57
C THR A 42 -3.28 -2.21 15.98
N ILE A 43 -3.37 -2.32 14.65
CA ILE A 43 -2.83 -3.44 13.88
C ILE A 43 -1.60 -2.97 13.10
N CYS A 44 -0.63 -3.86 12.87
CA CYS A 44 0.51 -3.53 12.03
C CYS A 44 0.13 -3.53 10.54
N LEU A 45 0.72 -2.61 9.77
CA LEU A 45 0.73 -2.69 8.32
C LEU A 45 1.95 -3.52 7.86
N PRO A 46 1.95 -4.07 6.63
CA PRO A 46 3.13 -4.74 6.09
C PRO A 46 4.32 -3.78 5.92
N ASP A 47 5.52 -4.22 6.28
CA ASP A 47 6.73 -3.38 6.32
C ASP A 47 7.34 -3.09 4.94
N ASN A 48 6.91 -3.78 3.88
CA ASN A 48 7.39 -3.57 2.52
C ASN A 48 6.33 -3.88 1.46
N LEU A 49 6.53 -3.30 0.28
CA LEU A 49 5.68 -3.50 -0.90
C LEU A 49 5.71 -4.94 -1.44
N ALA A 50 6.65 -5.78 -1.00
CA ALA A 50 6.68 -7.20 -1.34
C ALA A 50 5.68 -8.03 -0.51
N GLY A 51 5.19 -7.51 0.62
CA GLY A 51 4.01 -7.94 1.39
C GLY A 51 4.03 -9.39 1.87
N ILE A 52 3.91 -10.34 0.95
CA ILE A 52 3.70 -11.78 1.15
C ILE A 52 4.84 -12.48 1.90
N ASN A 53 6.06 -11.90 1.91
CA ASN A 53 7.20 -12.47 2.64
C ASN A 53 7.33 -11.95 4.08
N SER A 54 6.47 -11.02 4.51
CA SER A 54 6.57 -10.40 5.84
C SER A 54 5.74 -11.11 6.92
N TYR A 55 4.94 -12.11 6.55
CA TYR A 55 4.04 -12.79 7.48
C TYR A 55 3.77 -14.23 7.09
N ASP A 56 3.39 -15.02 8.10
CA ASP A 56 3.02 -16.40 7.91
C ASP A 56 1.66 -16.46 7.19
N GLN A 57 1.60 -17.29 6.15
CA GLN A 57 0.40 -17.48 5.32
C GLN A 57 -0.60 -18.48 5.93
N GLU A 58 -0.24 -19.05 7.08
CA GLU A 58 -1.04 -19.97 7.87
C GLU A 58 -1.59 -19.24 9.10
N ASP A 59 -2.69 -19.74 9.66
CA ASP A 59 -3.28 -19.22 10.89
C ASP A 59 -3.66 -17.72 10.85
N CYS A 60 -4.13 -17.25 9.69
CA CYS A 60 -4.73 -15.94 9.58
C CYS A 60 -6.14 -15.93 10.19
N PHE A 61 -6.60 -14.75 10.61
CA PHE A 61 -7.91 -14.54 11.19
C PHE A 61 -8.64 -13.43 10.45
N ALA A 62 -9.92 -13.64 10.21
CA ALA A 62 -10.82 -12.58 9.77
C ALA A 62 -11.86 -12.29 10.85
N THR A 63 -12.64 -11.22 10.65
CA THR A 63 -13.66 -10.75 11.58
C THR A 63 -14.52 -11.89 12.13
N GLY A 64 -14.78 -11.87 13.44
CA GLY A 64 -15.47 -12.96 14.14
C GLY A 64 -14.57 -14.13 14.55
N TRP A 65 -13.24 -13.97 14.49
CA TRP A 65 -12.23 -14.99 14.86
C TRP A 65 -12.27 -16.25 14.00
N VAL A 66 -12.59 -16.09 12.71
CA VAL A 66 -12.55 -17.19 11.76
C VAL A 66 -11.10 -17.42 11.32
N ASN A 67 -10.51 -18.53 11.77
CA ASN A 67 -9.17 -18.98 11.38
C ASN A 67 -9.19 -19.57 9.97
N MET A 68 -8.22 -19.18 9.14
CA MET A 68 -8.06 -19.65 7.77
C MET A 68 -6.65 -19.40 7.24
N ASP A 69 -6.26 -20.15 6.23
CA ASP A 69 -4.98 -19.95 5.55
C ASP A 69 -5.14 -19.06 4.31
N MET A 70 -4.06 -18.37 3.95
CA MET A 70 -3.98 -17.64 2.70
C MET A 70 -3.91 -18.58 1.50
N VAL A 71 -4.46 -18.12 0.38
CA VAL A 71 -4.43 -18.84 -0.89
C VAL A 71 -3.59 -18.03 -1.87
N ASN A 72 -2.51 -18.63 -2.38
CA ASN A 72 -1.68 -18.02 -3.41
C ASN A 72 -2.53 -17.54 -4.60
N ALA A 73 -2.23 -16.34 -5.12
CA ALA A 73 -2.95 -15.70 -6.22
C ALA A 73 -3.21 -16.63 -7.43
N THR A 74 -2.24 -17.44 -7.83
CA THR A 74 -2.40 -18.37 -8.97
C THR A 74 -3.45 -19.43 -8.67
N GLU A 75 -3.42 -19.99 -7.46
CA GLU A 75 -4.38 -21.00 -7.02
C GLU A 75 -5.76 -20.38 -6.81
N CYS A 76 -5.82 -19.18 -6.25
CA CYS A 76 -7.07 -18.44 -6.08
C CYS A 76 -7.75 -18.19 -7.43
N GLU A 77 -7.03 -17.63 -8.41
CA GLU A 77 -7.54 -17.41 -9.76
C GLU A 77 -8.03 -18.74 -10.38
N ARG A 78 -7.24 -19.81 -10.25
CA ARG A 78 -7.60 -21.13 -10.76
C ARG A 78 -8.87 -21.69 -10.12
N ARG A 79 -9.12 -21.45 -8.83
CA ARG A 79 -10.35 -21.85 -8.13
C ARG A 79 -11.52 -20.98 -8.57
N LEU A 80 -11.35 -19.66 -8.59
CA LEU A 80 -12.38 -18.70 -8.99
C LEU A 80 -12.84 -18.90 -10.44
N ARG A 81 -11.95 -19.27 -11.36
CA ARG A 81 -12.29 -19.63 -12.75
C ARG A 81 -13.25 -20.82 -12.88
N ARG A 82 -13.33 -21.69 -11.86
CA ARG A 82 -14.25 -22.84 -11.83
C ARG A 82 -15.65 -22.46 -11.32
N THR A 83 -15.83 -21.23 -10.87
CA THR A 83 -17.12 -20.68 -10.43
C THR A 83 -17.86 -20.03 -11.60
N ARG A 84 -18.97 -19.34 -11.30
CA ARG A 84 -19.71 -18.51 -12.26
C ARG A 84 -18.92 -17.34 -12.88
N LEU A 85 -17.72 -17.04 -12.40
CA LEU A 85 -16.83 -16.05 -13.05
C LEU A 85 -16.29 -16.55 -14.40
N GLY A 86 -16.16 -17.87 -14.57
CA GLY A 86 -15.73 -18.48 -15.81
C GLY A 86 -14.21 -18.44 -16.05
N VAL A 87 -13.79 -19.11 -17.12
CA VAL A 87 -12.37 -19.36 -17.44
C VAL A 87 -11.58 -18.11 -17.82
N ASP A 88 -12.24 -17.06 -18.29
CA ASP A 88 -11.63 -15.79 -18.68
C ASP A 88 -11.43 -14.83 -17.50
N PHE A 89 -11.79 -15.24 -16.28
CA PHE A 89 -11.54 -14.44 -15.09
C PHE A 89 -10.03 -14.27 -14.85
N GLU A 90 -9.64 -13.08 -14.44
CA GLU A 90 -8.28 -12.72 -14.04
C GLU A 90 -8.35 -12.05 -12.67
N LEU A 91 -7.56 -12.55 -11.73
CA LEU A 91 -7.45 -11.96 -10.40
C LEU A 91 -6.53 -10.73 -10.48
N ASP A 92 -7.06 -9.57 -10.09
CA ASP A 92 -6.27 -8.34 -10.06
C ASP A 92 -5.30 -8.33 -8.88
N LYS A 93 -4.12 -7.73 -9.07
CA LYS A 93 -3.08 -7.61 -8.03
C LYS A 93 -3.53 -6.86 -6.77
N SER A 94 -4.56 -6.01 -6.89
CA SER A 94 -5.19 -5.33 -5.76
C SER A 94 -6.00 -6.26 -4.86
N PHE A 95 -6.01 -7.57 -5.14
CA PHE A 95 -6.65 -8.59 -4.31
C PHE A 95 -5.69 -9.68 -3.82
N VAL A 96 -5.99 -10.21 -2.65
CA VAL A 96 -5.46 -11.47 -2.08
C VAL A 96 -6.63 -12.38 -1.70
N CYS A 97 -6.34 -13.65 -1.45
CA CYS A 97 -7.36 -14.64 -1.14
C CYS A 97 -7.02 -15.43 0.12
N ALA A 98 -8.04 -15.87 0.85
CA ALA A 98 -7.90 -16.73 2.02
C ALA A 98 -9.11 -17.67 2.17
N GLY A 99 -8.89 -18.78 2.84
CA GLY A 99 -9.92 -19.79 3.13
C GLY A 99 -10.35 -20.61 1.91
N GLY A 100 -11.66 -20.90 1.83
CA GLY A 100 -12.21 -21.89 0.90
C GLY A 100 -12.19 -23.32 1.45
N GLU A 101 -11.95 -23.47 2.75
CA GLU A 101 -12.25 -24.68 3.50
C GLU A 101 -13.73 -24.71 3.89
N LYS A 102 -14.26 -25.92 4.04
CA LYS A 102 -15.64 -26.12 4.46
C LYS A 102 -15.88 -25.49 5.84
N ASP A 103 -16.96 -24.73 5.97
CA ASP A 103 -17.40 -24.09 7.22
C ASP A 103 -16.42 -23.05 7.83
N ARG A 104 -15.42 -22.59 7.07
CA ARG A 104 -14.47 -21.52 7.45
C ARG A 104 -14.55 -20.34 6.48
N ASP A 105 -15.56 -19.50 6.65
CA ASP A 105 -15.81 -18.35 5.76
C ASP A 105 -16.46 -17.15 6.49
N THR A 106 -16.16 -15.94 6.04
CA THR A 106 -16.54 -14.64 6.67
C THR A 106 -17.78 -14.01 6.04
N CYS A 107 -18.54 -14.81 5.34
CA CYS A 107 -19.47 -14.35 4.33
C CYS A 107 -20.74 -13.60 4.75
N LYS A 108 -20.94 -13.32 6.04
CA LYS A 108 -22.10 -12.56 6.50
C LYS A 108 -21.68 -11.49 7.51
N GLY A 109 -21.72 -10.23 7.06
CA GLY A 109 -21.87 -9.08 7.94
C GLY A 109 -20.68 -8.13 8.07
N ASP A 110 -19.50 -8.50 7.57
CA ASP A 110 -18.25 -7.81 7.93
C ASP A 110 -17.51 -7.16 6.74
N GLY A 111 -18.24 -6.68 5.72
CA GLY A 111 -17.62 -5.96 4.59
C GLY A 111 -16.77 -4.79 5.09
N GLY A 112 -15.50 -4.73 4.70
CA GLY A 112 -14.52 -3.78 5.23
C GLY A 112 -13.76 -4.23 6.49
N GLY A 113 -14.09 -5.39 7.06
CA GLY A 113 -13.37 -5.97 8.19
C GLY A 113 -11.97 -6.51 7.81
N PRO A 114 -11.07 -6.67 8.78
CA PRO A 114 -9.69 -7.04 8.50
C PRO A 114 -9.52 -8.54 8.27
N LEU A 115 -8.58 -8.89 7.40
CA LEU A 115 -7.87 -10.17 7.40
C LEU A 115 -6.49 -9.93 8.02
N VAL A 116 -6.21 -10.55 9.15
CA VAL A 116 -4.95 -10.40 9.88
C VAL A 116 -4.16 -11.71 9.88
N CYS A 117 -2.85 -11.64 9.73
CA CYS A 117 -1.96 -12.80 9.73
C CYS A 117 -0.85 -12.61 10.76
N PRO A 118 -0.32 -13.70 11.34
CA PRO A 118 0.80 -13.61 12.27
C PRO A 118 2.07 -13.13 11.56
N LEU A 119 2.78 -12.18 12.17
CA LEU A 119 4.06 -11.71 11.63
C LEU A 119 5.11 -12.83 11.65
N HIS A 120 5.94 -12.93 10.60
CA HIS A 120 6.98 -13.96 10.51
C HIS A 120 7.99 -13.83 11.65
N ARG A 121 8.44 -14.97 12.19
CA ARG A 121 9.40 -15.00 13.30
C ARG A 121 10.82 -14.86 12.79
N GLU A 122 11.43 -13.68 12.86
CA GLU A 122 12.89 -13.61 12.86
C GLU A 122 13.41 -14.04 14.25
N GLY A 123 13.87 -15.30 14.37
CA GLY A 123 14.87 -15.67 15.38
C GLY A 123 14.43 -16.24 16.74
N SER A 124 13.32 -16.97 16.89
CA SER A 124 13.10 -17.74 18.14
C SER A 124 13.78 -19.12 18.08
N GLY A 125 15.11 -19.10 18.20
CA GLY A 125 15.97 -20.28 18.29
C GLY A 125 16.06 -20.89 19.70
N ASP A 126 15.05 -20.73 20.55
CA ASP A 126 15.07 -21.15 21.95
C ASP A 126 14.06 -22.24 22.29
N GLY A 127 13.75 -23.13 21.34
CA GLY A 127 13.44 -24.55 21.62
C GLY A 127 12.39 -24.90 22.69
N TYR A 128 11.49 -24.00 23.08
CA TYR A 128 10.46 -24.25 24.09
C TYR A 128 9.07 -23.84 23.58
N GLY A 129 8.08 -24.67 23.92
CA GLY A 129 6.77 -24.80 23.29
C GLY A 129 5.95 -23.53 23.03
N VAL A 130 5.08 -23.64 22.01
CA VAL A 130 3.95 -22.78 21.63
C VAL A 130 4.16 -21.30 21.94
N VAL A 131 4.86 -20.61 21.06
CA VAL A 131 5.05 -19.18 21.18
C VAL A 131 4.00 -18.47 20.33
N GLN A 132 3.04 -17.82 20.99
CA GLN A 132 2.07 -16.96 20.33
C GLN A 132 2.78 -15.88 19.48
N PRO A 133 2.26 -15.49 18.31
CA PRO A 133 2.76 -14.31 17.61
C PRO A 133 2.55 -13.10 18.52
N HIS A 134 3.62 -12.35 18.80
CA HIS A 134 3.48 -11.11 19.59
C HIS A 134 2.83 -9.97 18.79
N LYS A 135 2.73 -10.11 17.47
CA LYS A 135 2.17 -9.10 16.56
C LYS A 135 1.45 -9.76 15.38
N TYR A 136 0.39 -9.09 14.94
CA TYR A 136 -0.34 -9.42 13.73
C TYR A 136 -0.24 -8.26 12.75
N ILE A 137 -0.25 -8.59 11.46
CA ILE A 137 -0.32 -7.61 10.39
C ILE A 137 -1.65 -7.73 9.66
N GLN A 138 -2.18 -6.63 9.17
CA GLN A 138 -3.36 -6.65 8.32
C GLN A 138 -2.96 -7.00 6.88
N ALA A 139 -3.21 -8.24 6.47
CA ALA A 139 -2.89 -8.73 5.13
C ALA A 139 -3.95 -8.30 4.10
N GLY A 140 -5.21 -8.17 4.54
CA GLY A 140 -6.31 -7.84 3.65
C GLY A 140 -7.48 -7.12 4.31
N ILE A 141 -8.43 -6.69 3.47
CA ILE A 141 -9.73 -6.14 3.85
C ILE A 141 -10.82 -6.95 3.15
N ILE A 142 -11.84 -7.42 3.85
CA ILE A 142 -12.95 -8.20 3.27
C ILE A 142 -13.61 -7.39 2.15
N ALA A 143 -13.48 -7.86 0.90
CA ALA A 143 -13.99 -7.18 -0.28
C ALA A 143 -15.21 -7.90 -0.87
N TRP A 144 -15.05 -9.17 -1.27
CA TRP A 144 -16.13 -9.94 -1.87
C TRP A 144 -15.87 -11.46 -1.84
N GLY A 145 -16.91 -12.25 -2.10
CA GLY A 145 -16.83 -13.71 -2.18
C GLY A 145 -17.88 -14.27 -3.15
N ILE A 146 -17.72 -15.53 -3.55
CA ILE A 146 -18.65 -16.23 -4.44
C ILE A 146 -19.11 -17.51 -3.79
N ASP A 147 -20.43 -17.67 -3.70
CA ASP A 147 -21.08 -18.86 -3.13
C ASP A 147 -20.46 -19.20 -1.78
N CYS A 148 -20.39 -18.17 -0.95
CA CYS A 148 -19.98 -18.17 0.43
C CYS A 148 -20.28 -19.44 1.24
N GLY A 149 -19.26 -19.96 1.93
CA GLY A 149 -19.31 -21.19 2.73
C GLY A 149 -19.22 -22.47 1.90
N VAL A 150 -19.05 -22.37 0.58
CA VAL A 150 -18.83 -23.52 -0.30
C VAL A 150 -17.35 -23.88 -0.31
N GLU A 151 -17.07 -25.11 0.07
CA GLU A 151 -15.75 -25.72 -0.02
C GLU A 151 -15.17 -25.57 -1.44
N GLY A 152 -13.94 -25.06 -1.52
CA GLY A 152 -13.22 -24.81 -2.77
C GLY A 152 -13.28 -23.36 -3.28
N ASN A 153 -14.14 -22.50 -2.72
CA ASN A 153 -14.21 -21.08 -3.09
C ASN A 153 -13.55 -20.20 -2.02
N PRO A 154 -12.36 -19.63 -2.28
CA PRO A 154 -11.74 -18.73 -1.32
C PRO A 154 -12.48 -17.38 -1.25
N GLY A 155 -12.41 -16.74 -0.08
CA GLY A 155 -12.80 -15.32 0.06
C GLY A 155 -11.77 -14.42 -0.61
N VAL A 156 -12.22 -13.27 -1.13
CA VAL A 156 -11.36 -12.28 -1.79
C VAL A 156 -11.31 -11.00 -0.99
N TYR A 157 -10.09 -10.53 -0.74
CA TYR A 157 -9.77 -9.43 0.14
C TYR A 157 -8.96 -8.38 -0.62
N ALA A 158 -9.18 -7.10 -0.37
CA ALA A 158 -8.31 -6.04 -0.89
C ALA A 158 -6.90 -6.22 -0.31
N ASN A 159 -5.88 -6.22 -1.17
CA ASN A 159 -4.49 -6.50 -0.82
C ASN A 159 -3.83 -5.30 -0.15
N VAL A 160 -3.68 -5.32 1.17
CA VAL A 160 -3.13 -4.17 1.93
C VAL A 160 -1.72 -3.81 1.45
N ALA A 161 -0.91 -4.79 1.06
CA ALA A 161 0.43 -4.53 0.53
C ALA A 161 0.42 -3.73 -0.78
N ASP A 162 -0.54 -3.98 -1.67
CA ASP A 162 -0.73 -3.21 -2.91
C ASP A 162 -1.29 -1.80 -2.63
N GLY A 163 -2.07 -1.67 -1.55
CA GLY A 163 -2.64 -0.40 -1.08
C GLY A 163 -1.69 0.51 -0.29
N LEU A 164 -0.51 0.02 0.12
CA LEU A 164 0.40 0.75 1.03
C LEU A 164 0.74 2.16 0.56
N CYS A 165 1.06 2.35 -0.72
CA CYS A 165 1.42 3.68 -1.20
C CYS A 165 0.24 4.66 -1.21
N PHE A 166 -0.99 4.17 -1.40
CA PHE A 166 -2.17 5.00 -1.20
C PHE A 166 -2.35 5.35 0.27
N ILE A 167 -2.21 4.36 1.16
CA ILE A 167 -2.36 4.54 2.61
C ILE A 167 -1.38 5.61 3.12
N ASP A 168 -0.11 5.47 2.74
CA ASP A 168 0.96 6.41 3.11
C ASP A 168 0.70 7.80 2.53
N TRP A 169 0.49 7.92 1.22
CA TRP A 169 0.23 9.20 0.57
C TRP A 169 -0.98 9.93 1.18
N ALA A 170 -2.13 9.27 1.30
CA ALA A 170 -3.34 9.89 1.82
C ALA A 170 -3.19 10.31 3.30
N THR A 171 -2.43 9.55 4.09
CA THR A 171 -2.14 9.89 5.50
C THR A 171 -1.21 11.09 5.61
N GLN A 172 -0.16 11.15 4.81
CA GLN A 172 0.72 12.32 4.75
C GLN A 172 -0.06 13.57 4.35
N CYS A 173 -0.96 13.45 3.37
CA CYS A 173 -1.77 14.56 2.91
C CYS A 173 -2.75 15.08 3.97
N GLN A 174 -3.37 14.19 4.73
CA GLN A 174 -4.31 14.59 5.77
C GLN A 174 -3.59 15.14 7.02
N THR A 175 -2.46 14.56 7.41
CA THR A 175 -1.75 14.91 8.65
C THR A 175 -0.72 16.02 8.48
N GLY A 176 -0.26 16.27 7.25
CA GLY A 176 0.87 17.17 6.97
C GLY A 176 2.23 16.62 7.42
N ILE A 177 2.30 15.36 7.87
CA ILE A 177 3.53 14.73 8.37
C ILE A 177 4.15 13.90 7.22
N PRO A 178 5.33 14.29 6.70
CA PRO A 178 6.02 13.49 5.68
C PRO A 178 6.44 12.13 6.25
N GLN A 179 6.39 11.08 5.41
CA GLN A 179 6.84 9.72 5.77
C GLN A 179 6.19 9.16 7.03
N TYR A 180 4.88 9.41 7.24
CA TYR A 180 4.16 9.02 8.46
C TYR A 180 4.36 7.55 8.86
N PHE A 181 4.31 6.63 7.88
CA PHE A 181 4.56 5.20 8.11
C PHE A 181 5.97 4.75 7.75
N ASN A 182 6.83 5.65 7.27
CA ASN A 182 8.20 5.36 6.79
C ASN A 182 8.25 4.23 5.73
N ILE A 183 7.24 4.17 4.84
CA ILE A 183 7.18 3.17 3.77
C ILE A 183 8.03 3.63 2.60
N THR A 184 9.10 2.88 2.32
CA THR A 184 10.01 3.19 1.21
C THR A 184 9.41 2.80 -0.14
N GLY A 185 9.71 3.59 -1.18
CA GLY A 185 9.29 3.32 -2.56
C GLY A 185 7.92 3.88 -2.93
N CYS A 186 7.28 4.64 -2.05
CA CYS A 186 5.99 5.29 -2.30
C CYS A 186 6.09 6.79 -2.59
N GLU A 187 7.29 7.39 -2.53
CA GLU A 187 7.52 8.85 -2.52
C GLU A 187 6.94 9.55 -3.76
N ASN A 188 6.93 8.86 -4.91
CA ASN A 188 6.42 9.40 -6.18
C ASN A 188 5.17 8.67 -6.68
N TRP A 189 4.50 7.88 -5.83
CA TRP A 189 3.38 7.04 -6.24
C TRP A 189 2.27 7.86 -6.90
N ALA A 190 1.78 8.91 -6.23
CA ALA A 190 0.69 9.75 -6.75
C ALA A 190 1.09 10.46 -8.06
N SER A 191 2.30 11.03 -8.12
CA SER A 191 2.83 11.68 -9.33
C SER A 191 2.87 10.71 -10.53
N HIS A 192 3.37 9.49 -10.33
CA HIS A 192 3.39 8.47 -11.38
C HIS A 192 1.97 8.05 -11.81
N GLN A 193 1.02 7.95 -10.88
CA GLN A 193 -0.38 7.67 -11.24
C GLN A 193 -0.98 8.82 -12.07
N ILE A 194 -0.77 10.07 -11.65
CA ILE A 194 -1.23 11.28 -12.36
C ILE A 194 -0.68 11.29 -13.79
N GLU A 195 0.62 11.08 -13.98
CA GLU A 195 1.24 11.03 -15.30
C GLU A 195 0.68 9.91 -16.17
N SER A 196 0.52 8.70 -15.60
CA SER A 196 -0.09 7.56 -16.30
C SER A 196 -1.52 7.87 -16.77
N ILE A 197 -2.32 8.52 -15.92
CA ILE A 197 -3.69 8.92 -16.24
C ILE A 197 -3.71 9.99 -17.33
N LYS A 198 -2.87 11.03 -17.21
CA LYS A 198 -2.72 12.10 -18.23
C LYS A 198 -2.35 11.52 -19.59
N TYR A 199 -1.41 10.57 -19.61
CA TYR A 199 -1.02 9.86 -20.82
C TYR A 199 -2.19 9.08 -21.44
N LYS A 200 -2.96 8.32 -20.64
CA LYS A 200 -4.14 7.58 -21.13
C LYS A 200 -5.20 8.51 -21.72
N ILE A 201 -5.47 9.65 -21.05
CA ILE A 201 -6.40 10.67 -21.53
C ILE A 201 -5.94 11.18 -22.91
N HIS A 202 -4.66 11.54 -23.02
CA HIS A 202 -4.08 12.00 -24.28
C HIS A 202 -4.22 10.97 -25.41
N GLU A 203 -3.91 9.70 -25.16
CA GLU A 203 -4.03 8.64 -26.17
C GLU A 203 -5.49 8.41 -26.62
N TYR A 204 -6.45 8.47 -25.69
CA TYR A 204 -7.86 8.38 -26.04
C TYR A 204 -8.35 9.59 -26.84
N GLN A 205 -7.89 10.80 -26.49
CA GLN A 205 -8.20 12.03 -27.24
C GLN A 205 -7.61 11.99 -28.64
N LYS A 206 -6.35 11.56 -28.79
CA LYS A 206 -5.68 11.38 -30.08
C LYS A 206 -6.44 10.40 -30.97
N LYS A 207 -6.84 9.25 -30.42
CA LYS A 207 -7.64 8.25 -31.15
C LYS A 207 -9.01 8.80 -31.53
N LEU A 208 -9.68 9.50 -30.62
CA LEU A 208 -10.97 10.14 -30.87
C LEU A 208 -10.86 11.14 -32.03
N ASN A 209 -9.88 12.06 -31.96
CA ASN A 209 -9.64 13.07 -32.98
C ASN A 209 -9.37 12.44 -34.36
N TYR A 210 -8.56 11.38 -34.38
CA TYR A 210 -8.26 10.64 -35.60
C TYR A 210 -9.52 10.07 -36.24
N ILE A 211 -10.31 9.27 -35.50
CA ILE A 211 -11.50 8.60 -36.05
C ILE A 211 -12.65 9.55 -36.42
N THR A 212 -12.67 10.74 -35.79
CA THR A 212 -13.64 11.79 -36.15
C THR A 212 -13.23 12.55 -37.40
N LYS A 213 -11.92 12.74 -37.63
CA LYS A 213 -11.39 13.49 -38.77
C LYS A 213 -11.40 12.67 -40.05
N ASP A 214 -11.05 11.39 -39.97
CA ASP A 214 -11.00 10.49 -41.13
C ASP A 214 -12.36 9.85 -41.46
N GLY A 215 -13.38 10.05 -40.62
CA GLY A 215 -14.72 9.49 -40.80
C GLY A 215 -14.82 7.97 -40.53
N SER A 216 -13.76 7.33 -40.02
CA SER A 216 -13.74 5.90 -39.70
C SER A 216 -14.50 5.54 -38.41
N GLY A 217 -14.81 6.55 -37.58
CA GLY A 217 -15.45 6.36 -36.28
C GLY A 217 -16.95 6.08 -36.35
N THR A 218 -17.37 4.91 -35.87
CA THR A 218 -18.80 4.64 -35.62
C THR A 218 -19.31 5.45 -34.41
N LYS A 219 -20.62 5.75 -34.37
CA LYS A 219 -21.26 6.41 -33.21
C LYS A 219 -20.98 5.70 -31.88
N SER A 220 -20.95 4.36 -31.90
CA SER A 220 -20.66 3.55 -30.71
C SER A 220 -19.21 3.72 -30.25
N ASN A 221 -18.26 3.65 -31.19
CA ASN A 221 -16.83 3.79 -30.90
C ASN A 221 -16.50 5.16 -30.32
N ILE A 222 -17.03 6.23 -30.93
CA ILE A 222 -16.87 7.62 -30.45
C ILE A 222 -17.42 7.75 -29.02
N ARG A 223 -18.64 7.27 -28.77
CA ARG A 223 -19.27 7.31 -27.45
C ARG A 223 -18.45 6.55 -26.40
N ASN A 224 -17.88 5.41 -26.76
CA ASN A 224 -17.05 4.60 -25.86
C ASN A 224 -15.73 5.32 -25.53
N LEU A 225 -15.09 5.99 -26.47
CA LEU A 225 -13.90 6.80 -26.21
C LEU A 225 -14.21 7.97 -25.27
N HIS A 226 -15.29 8.72 -25.49
CA HIS A 226 -15.71 9.78 -24.57
C HIS A 226 -15.92 9.25 -23.14
N ARG A 227 -16.58 8.10 -22.98
CA ARG A 227 -16.76 7.48 -21.66
C ARG A 227 -15.43 7.13 -20.99
N ARG A 228 -14.45 6.61 -21.75
CA ARG A 228 -13.12 6.29 -21.23
C ARG A 228 -12.36 7.55 -20.82
N ILE A 229 -12.37 8.59 -21.65
CA ILE A 229 -11.76 9.90 -21.33
C ILE A 229 -12.36 10.45 -20.04
N ASN A 230 -13.69 10.49 -19.92
CA ASN A 230 -14.34 11.03 -18.73
C ASN A 230 -14.06 10.18 -17.48
N LYS A 231 -13.95 8.86 -17.63
CA LYS A 231 -13.56 7.97 -16.52
C LYS A 231 -12.17 8.30 -16.00
N GLU A 232 -11.18 8.44 -16.90
CA GLU A 232 -9.81 8.76 -16.50
C GLU A 232 -9.69 10.20 -15.97
N LYS A 233 -10.44 11.17 -16.53
CA LYS A 233 -10.51 12.53 -15.97
C LYS A 233 -11.00 12.56 -14.53
N LYS A 234 -12.07 11.81 -14.22
CA LYS A 234 -12.57 11.72 -12.85
C LYS A 234 -11.53 11.14 -11.87
N ARG A 235 -10.71 10.18 -12.34
CA ARG A 235 -9.61 9.65 -11.54
C ARG A 235 -8.53 10.69 -11.30
N LEU A 236 -8.19 11.46 -12.33
CA LEU A 236 -7.23 12.56 -12.23
C LEU A 236 -7.70 13.62 -11.22
N GLU A 237 -8.97 14.00 -11.29
CA GLU A 237 -9.59 14.95 -10.34
C GLU A 237 -9.43 14.47 -8.89
N GLY A 238 -9.66 13.18 -8.61
CA GLY A 238 -9.45 12.59 -7.28
C GLY A 238 -7.98 12.37 -6.89
N PHE A 239 -7.01 12.69 -7.74
CA PHE A 239 -5.61 12.84 -7.29
C PHE A 239 -5.28 14.30 -7.01
N GLU A 240 -5.78 15.21 -7.85
CA GLU A 240 -5.53 16.65 -7.75
C GLU A 240 -6.22 17.26 -6.51
N GLU A 241 -7.43 16.80 -6.16
CA GLU A 241 -8.15 17.21 -4.95
C GLU A 241 -7.33 16.88 -3.69
N GLU A 242 -6.91 15.64 -3.54
CA GLU A 242 -6.07 15.19 -2.43
C GLU A 242 -4.70 15.87 -2.44
N GLN A 243 -4.06 16.04 -3.60
CA GLN A 243 -2.77 16.72 -3.72
C GLN A 243 -2.85 18.18 -3.22
N SER A 244 -3.96 18.87 -3.50
CA SER A 244 -4.18 20.22 -3.01
C SER A 244 -4.22 20.28 -1.48
N ILE A 245 -4.73 19.23 -0.83
CA ILE A 245 -4.77 19.11 0.63
C ILE A 245 -3.35 18.87 1.17
N CYS A 246 -2.54 18.01 0.53
CA CYS A 246 -1.16 17.77 0.97
C CYS A 246 -0.31 19.05 0.95
N ILE A 247 -0.47 19.87 -0.09
CA ILE A 247 0.23 21.16 -0.22
C ILE A 247 -0.21 22.12 0.89
N ALA A 248 -1.52 22.21 1.15
CA ALA A 248 -2.04 23.06 2.22
C ALA A 248 -1.56 22.63 3.62
N ALA A 249 -1.47 21.32 3.88
CA ALA A 249 -1.03 20.76 5.16
C ALA A 249 0.48 20.93 5.43
N SER A 250 1.31 20.97 4.38
CA SER A 250 2.78 21.09 4.50
C SER A 250 3.27 22.49 4.90
N GLY A 251 2.39 23.50 4.98
CA GLY A 251 2.73 24.86 5.41
C GLY A 251 3.80 25.57 4.55
N TYR A 252 4.09 25.09 3.34
CA TYR A 252 5.14 25.62 2.47
C TYR A 252 4.63 26.07 1.09
N VAL A 253 5.17 27.22 0.71
CA VAL A 253 4.94 28.11 -0.43
C VAL A 253 4.97 27.39 -1.79
N GLU A 254 4.16 27.89 -2.73
CA GLU A 254 4.16 27.56 -4.17
C GLU A 254 5.53 27.10 -4.67
N ILE A 255 5.65 25.80 -4.95
CA ILE A 255 6.66 25.34 -5.90
C ILE A 255 6.17 25.82 -7.26
N ASN A 256 6.77 26.90 -7.75
CA ASN A 256 6.52 27.49 -9.05
C ASN A 256 6.31 26.39 -10.11
N THR A 257 5.11 26.29 -10.66
CA THR A 257 4.77 25.39 -11.77
C THR A 257 5.36 25.83 -13.12
N ASP A 258 6.35 26.72 -13.11
CA ASP A 258 7.01 27.28 -14.31
C ASP A 258 8.23 26.47 -14.77
N ILE A 259 8.15 25.14 -14.68
CA ILE A 259 9.04 24.24 -15.46
C ILE A 259 8.19 23.39 -16.41
N LEU A 260 7.36 24.06 -17.21
CA LEU A 260 6.95 23.57 -18.51
C LEU A 260 7.27 24.64 -19.55
N GLY A 261 8.56 24.78 -19.83
CA GLY A 261 9.03 25.47 -21.02
C GLY A 261 8.47 24.79 -22.26
N THR A 262 7.80 25.57 -23.10
CA THR A 262 7.34 25.18 -24.44
C THR A 262 8.54 24.98 -25.37
N ASP A 263 9.28 23.88 -25.19
CA ASP A 263 10.10 23.20 -26.20
C ASP A 263 10.96 22.14 -25.50
N GLY A 264 10.57 20.86 -25.62
CA GLY A 264 11.17 19.75 -24.88
C GLY A 264 12.65 19.50 -25.14
N ARG A 265 13.53 20.15 -24.38
CA ARG A 265 14.93 19.75 -24.14
C ARG A 265 15.34 20.02 -22.70
N LEU A 266 16.09 19.08 -22.14
CA LEU A 266 16.72 19.17 -20.82
C LEU A 266 17.77 20.31 -20.82
N ILE A 267 17.69 21.21 -19.85
CA ILE A 267 18.77 22.15 -19.53
C ILE A 267 19.65 21.46 -18.49
N ASN A 268 20.87 21.13 -18.90
CA ASN A 268 21.95 20.75 -17.99
C ASN A 268 22.53 22.02 -17.38
N ASP A 269 22.33 22.24 -16.09
CA ASP A 269 23.13 23.22 -15.34
C ASP A 269 24.44 22.56 -14.88
N ASN A 270 25.44 22.66 -15.75
CA ASN A 270 26.85 22.59 -15.40
C ASN A 270 27.52 23.87 -15.93
N SER A 271 27.81 24.80 -15.03
CA SER A 271 28.82 25.85 -15.20
C SER A 271 29.57 25.94 -13.87
N SER A 272 30.80 25.41 -13.76
CA SER A 272 32.09 26.07 -14.07
C SER A 272 32.24 27.38 -13.29
N GLU A 273 33.29 27.72 -12.56
CA GLU A 273 34.70 27.33 -12.36
C GLU A 273 35.11 28.17 -11.09
N GLU A 274 36.18 27.94 -10.31
CA GLU A 274 37.59 28.11 -10.67
C GLU A 274 38.49 28.01 -9.40
N ASN A 275 39.79 27.74 -9.64
CA ASN A 275 41.00 27.95 -8.81
C ASN A 275 41.62 26.80 -7.98
N SER A 276 42.47 26.03 -8.70
CA SER A 276 43.95 25.95 -8.58
C SER A 276 44.63 25.86 -7.19
N SER A 277 45.44 24.81 -6.97
CA SER A 277 46.90 24.85 -7.21
C SER A 277 47.59 23.54 -6.76
N GLU A 278 48.60 23.13 -7.52
CA GLU A 278 49.48 21.97 -7.38
C GLU A 278 50.35 22.00 -6.10
N GLU A 279 50.73 20.81 -5.59
CA GLU A 279 52.12 20.50 -5.20
C GLU A 279 52.30 18.98 -4.96
N ASP A 280 53.27 18.40 -5.68
CA ASP A 280 53.80 17.04 -5.55
C ASP A 280 54.64 16.88 -4.27
N SER A 281 54.56 15.73 -3.59
CA SER A 281 55.76 14.97 -3.17
C SER A 281 55.43 13.65 -2.45
N ASP A 282 56.02 12.59 -2.98
CA ASP A 282 56.49 11.31 -2.41
C ASP A 282 56.26 10.99 -0.92
N GLY A 283 55.86 9.74 -0.66
CA GLY A 283 55.90 9.15 0.68
C GLY A 283 55.41 7.71 0.76
N VAL A 284 56.21 6.77 0.27
CA VAL A 284 56.09 5.33 0.57
C VAL A 284 56.45 5.08 2.03
N TYR A 285 55.57 4.43 2.81
CA TYR A 285 55.96 3.54 3.92
C TYR A 285 54.82 2.54 4.22
N GLU A 286 55.11 1.26 3.98
CA GLU A 286 54.43 0.13 4.63
C GLU A 286 54.85 0.09 6.10
N ASP A 287 53.92 -0.19 7.03
CA ASP A 287 54.24 -1.07 8.15
C ASP A 287 53.00 -1.73 8.79
N LYS A 288 53.30 -2.83 9.46
CA LYS A 288 52.48 -4.01 9.73
C LYS A 288 51.62 -3.95 11.00
N ASP A 289 50.70 -4.92 11.05
CA ASP A 289 50.08 -5.60 12.19
C ASP A 289 50.68 -5.35 13.59
N GLN A 290 49.83 -5.16 14.61
CA GLN A 290 49.48 -6.17 15.64
C GLN A 290 48.82 -5.57 16.89
N ASN A 291 47.72 -6.23 17.29
CA ASN A 291 47.23 -6.50 18.66
C ASN A 291 46.95 -5.40 19.69
N GLY A 292 45.72 -5.48 20.23
CA GLY A 292 45.53 -5.63 21.68
C GLY A 292 44.57 -4.63 22.33
N GLY A 293 43.41 -5.10 22.79
CA GLY A 293 42.58 -4.32 23.71
C GLY A 293 41.13 -4.80 23.84
N LYS A 294 40.91 -5.87 24.61
CA LYS A 294 39.57 -6.30 25.07
C LYS A 294 38.96 -5.25 26.00
N TYR A 295 37.71 -4.88 25.78
CA TYR A 295 36.80 -4.40 26.82
C TYR A 295 35.39 -4.91 26.56
N HIS A 296 34.94 -5.83 27.42
CA HIS A 296 33.55 -6.23 27.60
C HIS A 296 33.02 -5.50 28.84
N PRO A 297 31.84 -4.87 28.78
CA PRO A 297 31.01 -4.66 29.96
C PRO A 297 29.95 -5.77 30.01
N GLU A 298 29.92 -6.54 31.11
CA GLU A 298 28.82 -7.45 31.46
C GLU A 298 27.56 -6.66 31.88
N PRO A 299 26.36 -7.24 31.71
CA PRO A 299 25.08 -6.59 32.00
C PRO A 299 24.74 -6.58 33.49
N ILE A 300 24.14 -5.47 33.93
CA ILE A 300 23.53 -5.33 35.26
C ILE A 300 22.21 -6.10 35.27
N VAL A 301 22.09 -7.01 36.24
CA VAL A 301 20.94 -7.87 36.47
C VAL A 301 20.02 -7.17 37.48
N ASP A 302 18.79 -6.82 37.09
CA ASP A 302 17.75 -6.38 38.02
C ASP A 302 16.78 -7.56 38.28
N GLU A 303 16.71 -7.99 39.54
CA GLU A 303 15.75 -8.98 40.04
C GLU A 303 14.33 -8.39 40.18
N PRO A 304 13.27 -9.21 40.02
CA PRO A 304 11.89 -8.75 40.03
C PRO A 304 11.35 -8.50 41.44
N ILE A 305 10.74 -7.32 41.62
CA ILE A 305 9.94 -7.00 42.80
C ILE A 305 8.58 -7.70 42.71
N ALA A 306 8.32 -8.56 43.68
CA ALA A 306 7.03 -9.17 43.94
C ALA A 306 5.95 -8.11 44.21
N SER A 307 4.78 -8.27 43.60
CA SER A 307 3.54 -7.68 44.12
C SER A 307 2.45 -8.74 44.13
N GLY A 308 2.00 -9.08 45.34
CA GLY A 308 0.69 -9.69 45.52
C GLY A 308 -0.38 -8.61 45.38
N TYR A 309 -1.45 -8.94 44.68
CA TYR A 309 -2.86 -8.93 45.08
C TYR A 309 -3.69 -9.52 43.95
#